data_AF-A0A319C3P3-F1
#
_entry.id   AF-A0A319C3P3-F1
#
_cell.length_a   1.000
_cell.length_b   1.000
_cell.length_c   1.000
_cell.angle_alpha   90.00
_cell.angle_beta   90.00
_cell.angle_gamma   90.00
#
_symmetry.space_group_name_H-M   'P 1'
#
loop_
_entity.id
_entity.type
_entity.pdbx_description
1 polymer ?
#
loop_
_entity_poly.entity_id
_entity_poly.type
_entity_poly.pdbx_seq_one_letter_code
_entity_poly.pdbx_strand_id
1 'polypeptide(L)'
;MGIYIVGTGVCNVANIASISEAGSRAARLSLLNLIPTFISLGQGFGARYLGVSRSTYRTFHTVCGYMALVQGAIHVSIVARTRTISASNDVQFYGILVGSMMLGLSFLPLVKKRVYEVFLRTHQGCALVLLYALWRHVQMLQVTETWICLLACTCLAPCSLLIQLARIIYRNFVKGKRRAKLIRIGHGEDVACIRVSLPRPWQVRAGEHVWLNVPGLGLFYLFQFHPFTVTWWDEDDTGEICSISLLVQSQAGFTKKLLQSTMAGEIYMAHIDGPYGPATVGPCGLSERMGDYGHIFMVATGIGIAAQLPYIKELLEQRRNSGIRTQRIALVWQLEQEGDWKSARDWLQLLVKQDDHYLLSVTVYDSLKPPSPSDPLSFGYHDLIKIYGGQPTWEDHLSSEVSQQNGRMLVAGTVYYMPVSVEQAGEVLGIEIQPLEVRLKSTEDLGYSWKIEKTSLETFFDKNLSKHSVGAYMQLYHGVGQDFYAIHCDGRQVNSVSSRDCLAHVQEENERLNKILEQAEAEKARIKQTMAHVEEEIGFQKAKNEEAQMTIHQNQQEIQYWMNVAEAYRLGCKQCSDALRQLAEFAHGVRPEMNMFLQQ
;
A
#
# COMPACT_ATOMS: atom_id res chain seq x y z
N MET A 1 12.93 -9.06 5.92
CA MET A 1 13.80 -8.59 4.81
C MET A 1 15.26 -8.95 5.03
N GLY A 2 15.87 -8.60 6.17
CA GLY A 2 17.29 -8.90 6.45
C GLY A 2 17.67 -10.39 6.31
N ILE A 3 16.85 -11.31 6.85
CA ILE A 3 17.06 -12.76 6.73
C ILE A 3 17.13 -13.22 5.27
N TYR A 4 16.28 -12.67 4.39
CA TYR A 4 16.26 -13.03 2.97
C TYR A 4 17.53 -12.56 2.24
N ILE A 5 17.98 -11.34 2.50
CA ILE A 5 19.21 -10.79 1.89
C ILE A 5 20.43 -11.59 2.38
N VAL A 6 20.54 -11.80 3.69
CA VAL A 6 21.64 -12.56 4.30
C VAL A 6 21.63 -14.00 3.81
N GLY A 7 20.49 -14.68 3.83
CA GLY A 7 20.36 -16.05 3.35
C GLY A 7 20.76 -16.19 1.88
N THR A 8 20.33 -15.26 1.03
CA THR A 8 20.70 -15.27 -0.39
C THR A 8 22.20 -14.99 -0.60
N GLY A 9 22.80 -14.11 0.21
CA GLY A 9 24.24 -13.86 0.22
C GLY A 9 25.05 -15.08 0.66
N VAL A 10 24.62 -15.78 1.71
CA VAL A 10 25.23 -17.02 2.20
C VAL A 10 25.19 -18.11 1.13
N CYS A 11 24.05 -18.31 0.44
CA CYS A 11 23.95 -19.26 -0.67
C CYS A 11 24.93 -18.96 -1.82
N ASN A 12 25.37 -17.71 -1.96
CA ASN A 12 26.30 -17.29 -2.99
C ASN A 12 27.78 -17.43 -2.59
N VAL A 13 28.10 -17.73 -1.33
CA VAL A 13 29.48 -17.78 -0.81
C VAL A 13 29.80 -19.10 -0.08
N ALA A 14 28.81 -19.76 0.52
CA ALA A 14 29.03 -20.95 1.32
C ALA A 14 29.45 -22.17 0.47
N ASN A 15 30.52 -22.85 0.91
CA ASN A 15 31.01 -24.09 0.33
C ASN A 15 31.27 -24.02 -1.20
N ILE A 16 32.10 -23.06 -1.62
CA ILE A 16 32.47 -22.86 -3.03
C ILE A 16 33.86 -23.42 -3.27
N ALA A 17 34.01 -24.28 -4.28
CA ALA A 17 35.28 -24.87 -4.66
C ALA A 17 36.06 -24.02 -5.68
N SER A 18 35.41 -23.15 -6.44
CA SER A 18 36.08 -22.28 -7.43
C SER A 18 35.38 -20.94 -7.71
N ILE A 19 36.13 -19.96 -8.22
CA ILE A 19 35.60 -18.65 -8.65
C ILE A 19 34.58 -18.81 -9.78
N SER A 20 34.79 -19.75 -10.70
CA SER A 20 33.83 -20.05 -11.78
C SER A 20 32.52 -20.59 -11.22
N GLU A 21 32.58 -21.45 -10.21
CA GLU A 21 31.40 -21.99 -9.53
C GLU A 21 30.62 -20.88 -8.81
N ALA A 22 31.32 -19.95 -8.14
CA ALA A 22 30.69 -18.76 -7.56
C ALA A 22 29.90 -17.95 -8.61
N GLY A 23 30.48 -17.76 -9.81
CA GLY A 23 29.83 -17.06 -10.92
C GLY A 23 28.60 -17.78 -11.45
N SER A 24 28.63 -19.11 -11.54
CA SER A 24 27.47 -19.92 -11.94
C SER A 24 26.36 -19.91 -10.88
N ARG A 25 26.71 -19.97 -9.58
CA ARG A 25 25.72 -19.87 -8.49
C ARG A 25 25.07 -18.49 -8.45
N ALA A 26 25.85 -17.42 -8.63
CA ALA A 26 25.33 -16.06 -8.73
C ALA A 26 24.32 -15.92 -9.87
N ALA A 27 24.61 -16.48 -11.06
CA ALA A 27 23.67 -16.47 -12.19
C ALA A 27 22.35 -17.19 -11.87
N ARG A 28 22.41 -18.36 -11.24
CA ARG A 28 21.23 -19.15 -10.86
C ARG A 28 20.38 -18.42 -9.82
N LEU A 29 21.01 -17.84 -8.81
CA LEU A 29 20.30 -17.05 -7.80
C LEU A 29 19.68 -15.78 -8.41
N SER A 30 20.38 -15.12 -9.34
CA SER A 30 19.84 -13.98 -10.08
C SER A 30 18.57 -14.38 -10.83
N LEU A 31 18.58 -15.53 -11.49
CA LEU A 31 17.42 -16.06 -12.21
C LEU A 31 16.25 -16.38 -11.25
N LEU A 32 16.54 -17.02 -10.12
CA LEU A 32 15.53 -17.31 -9.08
C LEU A 32 14.87 -16.03 -8.55
N ASN A 33 15.66 -14.99 -8.31
CA ASN A 33 15.17 -13.70 -7.84
C ASN A 33 14.41 -12.90 -8.91
N LEU A 34 14.53 -13.26 -10.18
CA LEU A 34 13.70 -12.68 -11.24
C LEU A 34 12.29 -13.28 -11.29
N ILE A 35 12.09 -14.54 -10.89
CA ILE A 35 10.77 -15.21 -10.93
C ILE A 35 9.66 -14.35 -10.29
N PRO A 36 9.82 -13.84 -9.05
CA PRO A 36 8.76 -13.10 -8.41
C PRO A 36 8.51 -11.73 -9.04
N THR A 37 9.50 -11.18 -9.76
CA THR A 37 9.34 -9.90 -10.47
C THR A 37 8.44 -10.02 -11.70
N PHE A 38 8.30 -11.23 -12.27
CA PHE A 38 7.48 -11.53 -13.45
C PHE A 38 6.09 -12.11 -13.14
N ILE A 39 5.71 -12.28 -11.87
CA ILE A 39 4.37 -12.79 -11.48
C ILE A 39 3.24 -11.92 -12.06
N SER A 40 3.45 -10.61 -12.16
CA SER A 40 2.55 -9.73 -12.90
C SER A 40 3.27 -8.50 -13.42
N LEU A 41 2.99 -8.14 -14.68
CA LEU A 41 3.40 -6.86 -15.27
C LEU A 41 2.64 -5.66 -14.67
N GLY A 42 1.58 -5.91 -13.88
CA GLY A 42 0.75 -4.91 -13.21
C GLY A 42 0.80 -5.04 -11.69
N GLN A 43 1.23 -3.97 -11.02
CA GLN A 43 1.37 -3.93 -9.55
C GLN A 43 0.05 -4.20 -8.80
N GLY A 44 -1.10 -3.79 -9.36
CA GLY A 44 -2.43 -4.01 -8.75
C GLY A 44 -2.91 -5.46 -8.89
N PHE A 45 -2.69 -6.07 -10.05
CA PHE A 45 -3.07 -7.45 -10.32
C PHE A 45 -2.21 -8.44 -9.52
N GLY A 46 -0.88 -8.24 -9.51
CA GLY A 46 0.03 -9.08 -8.73
C GLY A 46 -0.25 -9.04 -7.22
N ALA A 47 -0.49 -7.83 -6.67
CA ALA A 47 -0.85 -7.67 -5.26
C ALA A 47 -2.13 -8.42 -4.90
N ARG A 48 -3.17 -8.34 -5.76
CA ARG A 48 -4.44 -9.06 -5.55
C ARG A 48 -4.26 -10.57 -5.65
N TYR A 49 -3.49 -11.06 -6.63
CA TYR A 49 -3.25 -12.49 -6.82
C TYR A 49 -2.53 -13.10 -5.61
N LEU A 50 -1.59 -12.37 -5.02
CA LEU A 50 -0.87 -12.80 -3.81
C LEU A 50 -1.62 -12.48 -2.50
N GLY A 51 -2.76 -11.80 -2.56
CA GLY A 51 -3.51 -11.40 -1.36
C GLY A 51 -2.75 -10.45 -0.43
N VAL A 52 -1.84 -9.63 -0.99
CA VAL A 52 -1.01 -8.67 -0.22
C VAL A 52 -1.35 -7.24 -0.60
N SER A 53 -0.97 -6.29 0.26
CA SER A 53 -1.11 -4.87 -0.06
C SER A 53 -0.22 -4.48 -1.25
N ARG A 54 -0.62 -3.43 -1.96
CA ARG A 54 0.17 -2.90 -3.09
C ARG A 54 1.56 -2.39 -2.65
N SER A 55 1.67 -1.86 -1.43
CA SER A 55 2.96 -1.44 -0.86
C SER A 55 3.86 -2.63 -0.58
N THR A 56 3.33 -3.71 -0.01
CA THR A 56 4.06 -4.96 0.22
C THR A 56 4.51 -5.59 -1.09
N TYR A 57 3.61 -5.71 -2.08
CA TYR A 57 3.97 -6.23 -3.41
C TYR A 57 5.07 -5.41 -4.07
N ARG A 58 4.96 -4.07 -4.03
CA ARG A 58 6.00 -3.18 -4.57
C ARG A 58 7.33 -3.38 -3.87
N THR A 59 7.33 -3.50 -2.55
CA THR A 59 8.55 -3.74 -1.76
C THR A 59 9.19 -5.07 -2.15
N PHE A 60 8.37 -6.12 -2.27
CA PHE A 60 8.82 -7.45 -2.69
C PHE A 60 9.42 -7.44 -4.10
N HIS A 61 8.71 -6.86 -5.08
CA HIS A 61 9.21 -6.67 -6.45
C HIS A 61 10.55 -5.91 -6.47
N THR A 62 10.65 -4.83 -5.69
CA THR A 62 11.84 -3.98 -5.62
C THR A 62 13.04 -4.74 -5.04
N VAL A 63 12.87 -5.45 -3.92
CA VAL A 63 13.99 -6.16 -3.29
C VAL A 63 14.43 -7.37 -4.11
N CYS A 64 13.50 -8.13 -4.69
CA CYS A 64 13.85 -9.22 -5.60
C CYS A 64 14.61 -8.71 -6.83
N GLY A 65 14.17 -7.59 -7.42
CA GLY A 65 14.85 -6.94 -8.54
C GLY A 65 16.26 -6.46 -8.21
N TYR A 66 16.47 -5.81 -7.06
CA TYR A 66 17.81 -5.41 -6.63
C TYR A 66 18.72 -6.60 -6.33
N MET A 67 18.19 -7.65 -5.70
CA MET A 67 18.99 -8.85 -5.42
C MET A 67 19.41 -9.55 -6.72
N ALA A 68 18.51 -9.64 -7.69
CA ALA A 68 18.84 -10.12 -9.03
C ALA A 68 19.92 -9.26 -9.68
N LEU A 69 19.82 -7.93 -9.62
CA LEU A 69 20.85 -7.03 -10.17
C LEU A 69 22.24 -7.28 -9.57
N VAL A 70 22.33 -7.37 -8.23
CA VAL A 70 23.60 -7.59 -7.54
C VAL A 70 24.22 -8.92 -7.96
N GLN A 71 23.42 -9.98 -8.07
CA GLN A 71 23.90 -11.30 -8.45
C GLN A 71 24.26 -11.40 -9.93
N GLY A 72 23.48 -10.76 -10.80
CA GLY A 72 23.81 -10.60 -12.21
C GLY A 72 25.13 -9.83 -12.39
N ALA A 73 25.37 -8.78 -11.60
CA ALA A 73 26.63 -8.03 -11.64
C ALA A 73 27.82 -8.88 -11.19
N ILE A 74 27.67 -9.70 -10.14
CA ILE A 74 28.70 -10.66 -9.70
C ILE A 74 29.02 -11.65 -10.83
N HIS A 75 28.00 -12.23 -11.46
CA HIS A 75 28.17 -13.15 -12.58
C HIS A 75 28.93 -12.50 -13.74
N VAL A 76 28.50 -11.32 -14.20
CA VAL A 76 29.15 -10.59 -15.30
C VAL A 76 30.60 -10.24 -14.95
N SER A 77 30.87 -9.81 -13.72
CA SER A 77 32.22 -9.45 -13.26
C SER A 77 33.17 -10.65 -13.25
N ILE A 78 32.69 -11.82 -12.82
CA ILE A 78 33.47 -13.07 -12.84
C ILE A 78 33.76 -13.51 -14.27
N VAL A 79 32.77 -13.45 -15.16
CA VAL A 79 32.94 -13.76 -16.59
C VAL A 79 33.94 -12.80 -17.24
N ALA A 80 33.84 -11.49 -16.97
CA ALA A 80 34.76 -10.47 -17.50
C ALA A 80 36.21 -10.68 -17.06
N ARG A 81 36.43 -11.21 -15.85
CA ARG A 81 37.75 -11.51 -15.31
C ARG A 81 38.35 -12.80 -15.88
N THR A 82 37.51 -13.77 -16.23
CA THR A 82 37.94 -15.11 -16.66
C THR A 82 37.94 -15.31 -18.17
N ARG A 83 37.22 -14.48 -18.92
CA ARG A 83 37.05 -14.59 -20.37
C ARG A 83 37.05 -13.21 -21.01
N THR A 84 37.56 -13.14 -22.24
CA THR A 84 37.40 -11.94 -23.08
C THR A 84 35.94 -11.82 -23.51
N ILE A 85 35.34 -10.67 -23.24
CA ILE A 85 33.96 -10.36 -23.66
C ILE A 85 34.00 -9.86 -25.10
N SER A 86 33.27 -10.54 -25.99
CA SER A 86 33.08 -10.13 -27.37
C SER A 86 31.60 -10.12 -27.73
N ALA A 87 31.14 -9.02 -28.32
CA ALA A 87 29.77 -8.91 -28.84
C ALA A 87 29.53 -9.78 -30.10
N SER A 88 30.58 -10.33 -30.71
CA SER A 88 30.46 -11.25 -31.85
C SER A 88 30.02 -12.66 -31.47
N ASN A 89 30.09 -13.02 -30.18
CA ASN A 89 29.61 -14.30 -29.69
C ASN A 89 28.16 -14.14 -29.19
N ASP A 90 27.23 -14.88 -29.79
CA ASP A 90 25.79 -14.77 -29.47
C ASP A 90 25.49 -14.93 -27.98
N VAL A 91 26.13 -15.87 -27.28
CA VAL A 91 25.93 -16.10 -25.84
C VAL A 91 26.32 -14.85 -25.04
N GLN A 92 27.46 -14.25 -25.38
CA GLN A 92 27.97 -13.07 -24.69
C GLN A 92 27.17 -11.82 -25.06
N PHE A 93 26.73 -11.69 -26.31
CA PHE A 93 25.84 -10.63 -26.77
C PHE A 93 24.54 -10.60 -25.97
N TYR A 94 23.83 -11.74 -25.88
CA TYR A 94 22.60 -11.81 -25.09
C TYR A 94 22.86 -11.61 -23.59
N GLY A 95 24.01 -12.04 -23.07
CA GLY A 95 24.42 -11.77 -21.67
C GLY A 95 24.64 -10.28 -21.38
N ILE A 96 25.29 -9.55 -22.30
CA ILE A 96 25.45 -8.08 -22.22
C ILE A 96 24.10 -7.38 -22.32
N LEU A 97 23.21 -7.87 -23.20
CA LEU A 97 21.86 -7.34 -23.34
C LEU A 97 21.05 -7.52 -22.03
N VAL A 98 21.12 -8.69 -21.39
CA VAL A 98 20.52 -8.93 -20.07
C VAL A 98 21.06 -7.94 -19.03
N GLY A 99 22.39 -7.81 -18.92
CA GLY A 99 23.02 -6.89 -17.98
C GLY A 99 22.61 -5.42 -18.19
N SER A 100 22.56 -4.98 -19.45
CA SER A 100 22.15 -3.61 -19.79
C SER A 100 20.67 -3.34 -19.50
N MET A 101 19.76 -4.30 -19.77
CA MET A 101 18.35 -4.17 -19.42
C MET A 101 18.13 -4.15 -17.91
N MET A 102 18.84 -4.98 -17.14
CA MET A 102 18.75 -4.98 -15.66
C MET A 102 19.24 -3.65 -15.06
N LEU A 103 20.33 -3.09 -15.58
CA LEU A 103 20.80 -1.76 -15.20
C LEU A 103 19.75 -0.70 -15.54
N GLY A 104 19.25 -0.69 -16.78
CA GLY A 104 18.19 0.24 -17.22
C GLY A 104 16.96 0.20 -16.32
N LEU A 105 16.44 -1.00 -16.01
CA LEU A 105 15.30 -1.21 -15.11
C LEU A 105 15.53 -0.67 -13.69
N SER A 106 16.78 -0.59 -13.24
CA SER A 106 17.16 -0.07 -11.93
C SER A 106 17.26 1.46 -11.90
N PHE A 107 17.60 2.09 -13.03
CA PHE A 107 17.68 3.56 -13.16
C PHE A 107 16.34 4.21 -13.55
N LEU A 108 15.48 3.51 -14.30
CA LEU A 108 14.17 4.04 -14.74
C LEU A 108 13.29 4.59 -13.59
N PRO A 109 13.24 4.00 -12.38
CA PRO A 109 12.48 4.56 -11.28
C PRO A 109 12.90 5.98 -10.85
N LEU A 110 14.10 6.45 -11.20
CA LEU A 110 14.57 7.80 -10.89
C LEU A 110 13.78 8.88 -11.65
N VAL A 111 13.29 8.56 -12.85
CA VAL A 111 12.50 9.49 -13.67
C VAL A 111 10.99 9.40 -13.42
N LYS A 112 10.53 8.44 -12.59
CA LYS A 112 9.10 8.18 -12.34
C LYS A 112 8.32 9.41 -11.84
N LYS A 113 8.98 10.31 -11.12
CA LYS A 113 8.38 11.54 -10.57
C LYS A 113 8.10 12.59 -11.64
N ARG A 114 8.83 12.55 -12.76
CA ARG A 114 8.70 13.54 -13.85
C ARG A 114 7.72 13.09 -14.92
N VAL A 115 7.80 11.83 -15.33
CA VAL A 115 7.00 11.28 -16.44
C VAL A 115 6.57 9.83 -16.13
N TYR A 116 5.57 9.67 -15.25
CA TYR A 116 5.13 8.36 -14.76
C TYR A 116 4.68 7.41 -15.88
N GLU A 117 3.93 7.91 -16.87
CA GLU A 117 3.42 7.07 -17.97
C GLU A 117 4.54 6.53 -18.86
N VAL A 118 5.49 7.39 -19.24
CA VAL A 118 6.67 7.00 -20.03
C VAL A 118 7.50 6.00 -19.23
N PHE A 119 7.77 6.29 -17.96
CA PHE A 119 8.47 5.39 -17.06
C PHE A 119 7.83 3.99 -17.05
N LEU A 120 6.52 3.89 -16.86
CA LEU A 120 5.82 2.61 -16.74
C LEU A 120 5.92 1.80 -18.03
N ARG A 121 5.69 2.43 -19.19
CA ARG A 121 5.75 1.76 -20.50
C ARG A 121 7.17 1.33 -20.87
N THR A 122 8.17 2.18 -20.62
CA THR A 122 9.58 1.84 -20.84
C THR A 122 10.03 0.71 -19.93
N HIS A 123 9.63 0.72 -18.65
CA HIS A 123 9.97 -0.35 -17.71
C HIS A 123 9.37 -1.70 -18.16
N GLN A 124 8.10 -1.72 -18.59
CA GLN A 124 7.47 -2.92 -19.13
C GLN A 124 8.16 -3.41 -20.42
N GLY A 125 8.52 -2.49 -21.32
CA GLY A 125 9.26 -2.83 -22.54
C GLY A 125 10.64 -3.43 -22.24
N CYS A 126 11.42 -2.81 -21.35
CA CYS A 126 12.72 -3.34 -20.92
C CYS A 126 12.60 -4.70 -20.24
N ALA A 127 11.54 -4.94 -19.46
CA ALA A 127 11.30 -6.24 -18.83
C ALA A 127 11.00 -7.35 -19.86
N LEU A 128 10.28 -7.04 -20.93
CA LEU A 128 10.04 -8.00 -22.03
C LEU A 128 11.32 -8.30 -22.82
N VAL A 129 12.13 -7.29 -23.12
CA VAL A 129 13.43 -7.47 -23.78
C VAL A 129 14.38 -8.28 -22.89
N LEU A 130 14.41 -7.99 -21.59
CA LEU A 130 15.17 -8.75 -20.60
C LEU A 130 14.76 -10.23 -20.61
N LEU A 131 13.45 -10.51 -20.59
CA LEU A 131 12.93 -11.88 -20.58
C LEU A 131 13.35 -12.65 -21.84
N TYR A 132 13.24 -12.03 -23.02
CA TYR A 132 13.67 -12.64 -24.28
C TYR A 132 15.19 -12.86 -24.33
N ALA A 133 15.98 -11.85 -23.95
CA ALA A 133 17.44 -11.93 -23.94
C ALA A 133 17.93 -13.01 -22.97
N LEU A 134 17.30 -13.12 -21.80
CA LEU A 134 17.59 -14.14 -20.80
C LEU A 134 17.28 -15.55 -21.31
N TRP A 135 16.12 -15.72 -21.96
CA TRP A 135 15.76 -16.99 -22.60
C TRP A 135 16.80 -17.41 -23.64
N ARG A 136 17.22 -16.50 -24.53
CA ARG A 136 18.26 -16.78 -25.55
C ARG A 136 19.61 -17.08 -24.93
N HIS A 137 20.04 -16.28 -23.94
CA HIS A 137 21.32 -16.46 -23.25
C HIS A 137 21.44 -17.86 -22.63
N VAL A 138 20.40 -18.32 -21.93
CA VAL A 138 20.47 -19.63 -21.26
C VAL A 138 20.18 -20.80 -22.20
N GLN A 139 19.30 -20.65 -23.20
CA GLN A 139 19.05 -21.67 -24.22
C GLN A 139 20.35 -22.09 -24.91
N MET A 140 21.19 -21.12 -25.27
CA MET A 140 22.47 -21.37 -25.93
C MET A 140 23.54 -21.99 -25.02
N LEU A 141 23.41 -21.82 -23.70
CA LEU A 141 24.29 -22.46 -22.72
C LEU A 141 23.94 -23.94 -22.48
N GLN A 142 22.77 -24.41 -22.95
CA GLN A 142 22.29 -25.79 -22.82
C GLN A 142 22.29 -26.33 -21.37
N VAL A 143 22.14 -25.44 -20.37
CA VAL A 143 22.11 -25.82 -18.95
C VAL A 143 20.71 -26.31 -18.58
N THR A 144 20.57 -27.63 -18.48
CA THR A 144 19.30 -28.29 -18.17
C THR A 144 18.76 -27.87 -16.79
N GLU A 145 19.59 -27.74 -15.76
CA GLU A 145 19.13 -27.41 -14.40
C GLU A 145 18.39 -26.05 -14.30
N THR A 146 18.66 -25.11 -15.20
CA THR A 146 18.03 -23.78 -15.20
C THR A 146 16.74 -23.69 -16.01
N TRP A 147 16.38 -24.75 -16.74
CA TRP A 147 15.24 -24.73 -17.67
C TRP A 147 13.90 -24.49 -16.96
N ILE A 148 13.72 -25.04 -15.76
CA ILE A 148 12.49 -24.88 -14.95
C ILE A 148 12.30 -23.42 -14.54
N CYS A 149 13.38 -22.76 -14.09
CA CYS A 149 13.33 -21.36 -13.67
C CYS A 149 13.04 -20.43 -14.87
N LEU A 150 13.58 -20.75 -16.04
CA LEU A 150 13.27 -20.03 -17.27
C LEU A 150 11.83 -20.24 -17.70
N LEU A 151 11.34 -21.48 -17.71
CA LEU A 151 9.95 -21.78 -18.03
C LEU A 151 9.03 -20.98 -17.10
N ALA A 152 9.31 -20.97 -15.80
CA ALA A 152 8.56 -20.19 -14.83
C ALA A 152 8.53 -18.70 -15.21
N CYS A 153 9.69 -18.05 -15.44
CA CYS A 153 9.73 -16.64 -15.87
C CYS A 153 8.97 -16.38 -17.18
N THR A 154 9.16 -17.26 -18.19
CA THR A 154 8.57 -17.08 -19.53
C THR A 154 7.07 -17.36 -19.58
N CYS A 155 6.55 -18.21 -18.70
CA CYS A 155 5.13 -18.55 -18.64
C CYS A 155 4.35 -17.65 -17.67
N LEU A 156 4.91 -17.29 -16.51
CA LEU A 156 4.21 -16.50 -15.49
C LEU A 156 3.75 -15.14 -16.01
N ALA A 157 4.63 -14.40 -16.68
CA ALA A 157 4.33 -13.08 -17.24
C ALA A 157 3.14 -13.09 -18.23
N PRO A 158 3.16 -13.87 -19.33
CA PRO A 158 2.03 -13.90 -20.27
C PRO A 158 0.79 -14.56 -19.67
N CYS A 159 0.90 -15.59 -18.83
CA CYS A 159 -0.26 -16.17 -18.15
C CYS A 159 -0.96 -15.13 -17.27
N SER A 160 -0.21 -14.34 -16.49
CA SER A 160 -0.78 -13.28 -15.66
C SER A 160 -1.51 -12.22 -16.49
N LEU A 161 -0.95 -11.82 -17.64
CA LEU A 161 -1.54 -10.86 -18.57
C LEU A 161 -2.82 -11.43 -19.20
N LEU A 162 -2.79 -12.70 -19.64
CA LEU A 162 -3.95 -13.39 -20.21
C LEU A 162 -5.08 -13.52 -19.20
N ILE A 163 -4.77 -13.85 -17.94
CA ILE A 163 -5.77 -13.90 -16.87
C ILE A 163 -6.36 -12.51 -16.61
N GLN A 164 -5.53 -11.47 -16.56
CA GLN A 164 -6.00 -10.10 -16.39
C GLN A 164 -6.90 -9.68 -17.57
N LEU A 165 -6.50 -9.96 -18.80
CA LEU A 165 -7.29 -9.64 -20.00
C LEU A 165 -8.61 -10.42 -20.02
N ALA A 166 -8.58 -11.72 -19.72
CA ALA A 166 -9.77 -12.55 -19.61
C ALA A 166 -10.73 -12.02 -18.54
N ARG A 167 -10.21 -11.56 -17.40
CA ARG A 167 -11.00 -10.92 -16.33
C ARG A 167 -11.63 -9.61 -16.79
N ILE A 168 -10.88 -8.74 -17.47
CA ILE A 168 -11.40 -7.47 -18.02
C ILE A 168 -12.51 -7.77 -19.03
N ILE A 169 -12.29 -8.72 -19.94
CA ILE A 169 -13.28 -9.13 -20.93
C ILE A 169 -14.52 -9.68 -20.22
N TYR A 170 -14.35 -10.62 -19.29
CA TYR A 170 -15.44 -11.19 -18.52
C TYR A 170 -16.25 -10.12 -17.79
N ARG A 171 -15.58 -9.15 -17.14
CA ARG A 171 -16.23 -8.10 -16.34
C ARG A 171 -17.04 -7.12 -17.20
N ASN A 172 -16.52 -6.74 -18.37
CA ASN A 172 -17.10 -5.68 -19.19
C ASN A 172 -18.06 -6.19 -20.27
N PHE A 173 -17.96 -7.46 -20.66
CA PHE A 173 -18.74 -8.04 -21.75
C PHE A 173 -19.70 -9.12 -21.23
N VAL A 174 -20.99 -8.87 -21.42
CA VAL A 174 -22.07 -9.81 -21.12
C VAL A 174 -22.93 -9.92 -22.38
N LYS A 175 -23.10 -11.15 -22.89
CA LYS A 175 -24.02 -11.39 -24.01
C LYS A 175 -25.43 -10.96 -23.58
N GLY A 176 -26.08 -10.10 -24.37
CA GLY A 176 -27.44 -9.64 -24.14
C GLY A 176 -27.62 -8.48 -23.16
N LYS A 177 -26.59 -8.03 -22.42
CA LYS A 177 -26.65 -6.80 -21.60
C LYS A 177 -25.86 -5.66 -22.25
N ARG A 178 -26.21 -4.42 -21.90
CA ARG A 178 -25.46 -3.22 -22.31
C ARG A 178 -24.08 -3.20 -21.62
N ARG A 179 -23.05 -2.71 -22.33
CA ARG A 179 -21.68 -2.51 -21.80
C ARG A 179 -21.69 -1.53 -20.62
N ALA A 180 -20.58 -1.46 -19.87
CA ALA A 180 -20.42 -0.45 -18.83
C ALA A 180 -20.53 0.95 -19.43
N LYS A 181 -21.46 1.74 -18.89
CA LYS A 181 -21.75 3.11 -19.30
C LYS A 181 -21.25 4.05 -18.23
N LEU A 182 -20.66 5.14 -18.68
CA LEU A 182 -20.19 6.24 -17.86
C LEU A 182 -21.10 7.43 -18.07
N ILE A 183 -21.58 8.01 -16.97
CA ILE A 183 -22.41 9.22 -16.96
C ILE A 183 -21.78 10.20 -15.97
N ARG A 184 -21.57 11.44 -16.40
CA ARG A 184 -21.13 12.51 -15.51
C ARG A 184 -22.32 13.10 -14.76
N ILE A 185 -22.23 13.11 -13.43
CA ILE A 185 -23.20 13.68 -12.51
C ILE A 185 -22.58 14.96 -11.93
N GLY A 186 -23.05 16.12 -12.40
CA GLY A 186 -22.63 17.44 -11.89
C GLY A 186 -21.76 18.27 -12.84
N HIS A 187 -21.82 19.59 -12.64
CA HIS A 187 -21.21 20.65 -13.47
C HIS A 187 -20.06 21.36 -12.74
N GLY A 188 -19.16 20.63 -12.08
CA GLY A 188 -17.91 21.20 -11.57
C GLY A 188 -16.82 21.13 -12.63
N GLU A 189 -16.11 22.24 -12.91
CA GLU A 189 -14.98 22.25 -13.84
C GLU A 189 -13.76 21.49 -13.26
N ASP A 190 -13.54 21.60 -11.95
CA ASP A 190 -12.37 21.02 -11.30
C ASP A 190 -12.63 19.65 -10.65
N VAL A 191 -13.85 19.40 -10.15
CA VAL A 191 -14.26 18.11 -9.58
C VAL A 191 -15.58 17.67 -10.18
N ALA A 192 -15.65 16.42 -10.64
CA ALA A 192 -16.90 15.81 -11.10
C ALA A 192 -17.13 14.43 -10.51
N CYS A 193 -18.40 14.12 -10.27
CA CYS A 193 -18.84 12.77 -9.95
C CYS A 193 -19.13 12.02 -11.24
N ILE A 194 -18.59 10.81 -11.36
CA ILE A 194 -18.76 9.93 -12.50
C ILE A 194 -19.43 8.65 -12.03
N ARG A 195 -20.64 8.40 -12.53
CA ARG A 195 -21.36 7.14 -12.30
C ARG A 195 -21.08 6.16 -13.41
N VAL A 196 -20.70 4.95 -13.04
CA VAL A 196 -20.39 3.86 -13.95
C VAL A 196 -21.34 2.69 -13.69
N SER A 197 -22.13 2.31 -14.69
CA SER A 197 -23.04 1.17 -14.61
C SER A 197 -22.28 -0.14 -14.70
N LEU A 198 -22.63 -1.13 -13.88
CA LEU A 198 -21.94 -2.41 -13.80
C LEU A 198 -22.69 -3.51 -14.59
N PRO A 199 -22.12 -4.05 -15.68
CA PRO A 199 -22.76 -5.16 -16.41
C PRO A 199 -22.81 -6.46 -15.62
N ARG A 200 -21.81 -6.66 -14.76
CA ARG A 200 -21.71 -7.78 -13.80
C ARG A 200 -21.47 -7.20 -12.40
N PRO A 201 -22.53 -7.08 -11.58
CA PRO A 201 -22.42 -6.69 -10.18
C PRO A 201 -21.40 -7.53 -9.41
N TRP A 202 -20.87 -6.95 -8.34
CA TRP A 202 -20.13 -7.67 -7.29
C TRP A 202 -20.44 -6.98 -5.97
N GLN A 203 -20.15 -7.66 -4.87
CA GLN A 203 -20.26 -7.05 -3.55
C GLN A 203 -19.11 -6.05 -3.35
N VAL A 204 -19.42 -4.76 -3.46
CA VAL A 204 -18.45 -3.66 -3.26
C VAL A 204 -18.10 -3.58 -1.78
N ARG A 205 -16.82 -3.35 -1.48
CA ARG A 205 -16.32 -3.10 -0.12
C ARG A 205 -15.74 -1.70 -0.01
N ALA A 206 -15.84 -1.10 1.18
CA ALA A 206 -15.23 0.17 1.47
C ALA A 206 -13.71 0.12 1.25
N GLY A 207 -13.13 1.11 0.58
CA GLY A 207 -11.70 1.14 0.24
C GLY A 207 -11.31 0.38 -1.04
N GLU A 208 -12.27 -0.22 -1.74
CA GLU A 208 -12.03 -0.73 -3.09
C GLU A 208 -11.73 0.41 -4.09
N HIS A 209 -10.86 0.13 -5.05
CA HIS A 209 -10.60 0.97 -6.20
C HIS A 209 -10.72 0.16 -7.49
N VAL A 210 -11.03 0.86 -8.57
CA VAL A 210 -11.16 0.31 -9.91
C VAL A 210 -10.27 1.08 -10.86
N TRP A 211 -9.82 0.42 -11.91
CA TRP A 211 -9.11 1.04 -13.01
C TRP A 211 -10.11 1.31 -14.13
N LEU A 212 -10.31 2.58 -14.46
CA LEU A 212 -11.25 3.02 -15.48
C LEU A 212 -10.50 3.34 -16.77
N ASN A 213 -11.06 2.89 -17.88
CA ASN A 213 -10.67 3.28 -19.23
C ASN A 213 -11.91 3.81 -19.97
N VAL A 214 -11.76 4.92 -20.69
CA VAL A 214 -12.80 5.53 -21.50
C VAL A 214 -12.28 5.64 -22.94
N PRO A 215 -12.54 4.63 -23.80
CA PRO A 215 -11.99 4.59 -25.16
C PRO A 215 -12.37 5.81 -26.03
N GLY A 216 -13.51 6.43 -25.74
CA GLY A 216 -14.02 7.59 -26.48
C GLY A 216 -13.20 8.88 -26.34
N LEU A 217 -12.19 8.93 -25.47
CA LEU A 217 -11.37 10.13 -25.25
C LEU A 217 -10.30 10.38 -26.33
N GLY A 218 -10.01 9.36 -27.16
CA GLY A 218 -9.07 9.45 -28.29
C GLY A 218 -8.12 8.25 -28.38
N LEU A 219 -7.42 8.13 -29.51
CA LEU A 219 -6.54 7.00 -29.82
C LEU A 219 -5.44 6.76 -28.77
N PHE A 220 -4.85 7.84 -28.25
CA PHE A 220 -3.80 7.76 -27.22
C PHE A 220 -4.30 7.26 -25.86
N TYR A 221 -5.60 7.33 -25.60
CA TYR A 221 -6.23 6.95 -24.33
C TYR A 221 -6.90 5.57 -24.38
N LEU A 222 -6.99 4.92 -25.55
CA LEU A 222 -7.71 3.65 -25.76
C LEU A 222 -7.29 2.52 -24.80
N PHE A 223 -6.01 2.48 -24.43
CA PHE A 223 -5.41 1.46 -23.56
C PHE A 223 -4.83 2.06 -22.27
N GLN A 224 -5.26 3.27 -21.93
CA GLN A 224 -4.90 3.92 -20.67
C GLN A 224 -5.98 3.62 -19.63
N PHE A 225 -5.56 2.92 -18.59
CA PHE A 225 -6.38 2.64 -17.43
C PHE A 225 -5.89 3.51 -16.29
N HIS A 226 -6.80 4.22 -15.61
CA HIS A 226 -6.47 5.09 -14.48
C HIS A 226 -7.19 4.61 -13.21
N PRO A 227 -6.49 4.56 -12.06
CA PRO A 227 -7.09 4.09 -10.82
C PRO A 227 -7.99 5.17 -10.20
N PHE A 228 -9.17 4.76 -9.75
CA PHE A 228 -10.13 5.59 -9.02
C PHE A 228 -10.69 4.80 -7.83
N THR A 229 -10.76 5.46 -6.68
CA THR A 229 -11.41 4.89 -5.50
C THR A 229 -12.91 4.85 -5.72
N VAL A 230 -13.55 3.73 -5.38
CA VAL A 230 -15.01 3.63 -5.39
C VAL A 230 -15.54 4.49 -4.25
N THR A 231 -16.22 5.59 -4.56
CA THR A 231 -16.70 6.56 -3.56
C THR A 231 -18.09 6.20 -3.03
N TRP A 232 -18.94 5.69 -3.91
CA TRP A 232 -20.31 5.30 -3.58
C TRP A 232 -20.75 4.15 -4.48
N TRP A 233 -21.78 3.42 -4.07
CA TRP A 233 -22.45 2.41 -4.89
C TRP A 233 -23.96 2.48 -4.71
N ASP A 234 -24.68 2.21 -5.78
CA ASP A 234 -26.15 2.19 -5.81
C ASP A 234 -26.62 0.75 -6.06
N GLU A 235 -27.63 0.34 -5.31
CA GLU A 235 -28.30 -0.95 -5.41
C GLU A 235 -29.59 -0.81 -6.22
N ASP A 236 -29.95 -1.85 -6.98
CA ASP A 236 -31.25 -1.94 -7.64
C ASP A 236 -32.34 -2.50 -6.72
N ASP A 237 -33.56 -2.62 -7.23
CA ASP A 237 -34.72 -3.13 -6.48
C ASP A 237 -34.53 -4.59 -6.00
N THR A 238 -33.56 -5.32 -6.56
CA THR A 238 -33.23 -6.69 -6.16
C THR A 238 -32.13 -6.75 -5.09
N GLY A 239 -31.58 -5.60 -4.70
CA GLY A 239 -30.43 -5.49 -3.80
C GLY A 239 -29.09 -5.79 -4.47
N GLU A 240 -29.03 -5.91 -5.80
CA GLU A 240 -27.78 -6.06 -6.53
C GLU A 240 -27.17 -4.69 -6.85
N ILE A 241 -25.83 -4.59 -6.76
CA ILE A 241 -25.14 -3.33 -7.05
C ILE A 241 -25.18 -3.05 -8.55
N CYS A 242 -25.92 -2.02 -8.96
CA CYS A 242 -26.14 -1.67 -10.36
C CYS A 242 -25.14 -0.63 -10.87
N SER A 243 -24.61 0.24 -10.00
CA SER A 243 -23.64 1.25 -10.39
C SER A 243 -22.70 1.66 -9.26
N ILE A 244 -21.51 2.14 -9.65
CA ILE A 244 -20.53 2.74 -8.74
C ILE A 244 -20.33 4.20 -9.12
N SER A 245 -20.07 5.04 -8.14
CA SER A 245 -19.72 6.44 -8.34
C SER A 245 -18.26 6.69 -7.97
N LEU A 246 -17.57 7.44 -8.81
CA LEU A 246 -16.16 7.79 -8.70
C LEU A 246 -16.05 9.32 -8.68
N LEU A 247 -15.41 9.88 -7.66
CA LEU A 247 -15.01 11.28 -7.70
C LEU A 247 -13.73 11.43 -8.54
N VAL A 248 -13.74 12.38 -9.46
CA VAL A 248 -12.61 12.68 -10.35
C VAL A 248 -12.27 14.16 -10.27
N GLN A 249 -11.00 14.44 -9.94
CA GLN A 249 -10.43 15.77 -9.97
C GLN A 249 -9.69 16.00 -11.30
N SER A 250 -9.85 17.20 -11.85
CA SER A 250 -9.14 17.67 -13.04
C SER A 250 -7.65 17.77 -12.74
N GLN A 251 -6.85 16.89 -13.34
CA GLN A 251 -5.39 16.91 -13.29
C GLN A 251 -4.84 16.75 -14.71
N ALA A 252 -3.58 17.12 -14.93
CA ALA A 252 -2.96 17.03 -16.24
C ALA A 252 -3.07 15.60 -16.83
N GLY A 253 -3.33 15.50 -18.15
CA GLY A 253 -3.47 14.23 -18.85
C GLY A 253 -4.91 13.69 -18.90
N PHE A 254 -5.10 12.42 -18.52
CA PHE A 254 -6.36 11.70 -18.68
C PHE A 254 -7.57 12.35 -18.00
N THR A 255 -7.45 12.78 -16.75
CA THR A 255 -8.60 13.31 -15.99
C THR A 255 -9.06 14.67 -16.52
N LYS A 256 -8.15 15.58 -16.85
CA LYS A 256 -8.50 16.82 -17.58
C LYS A 256 -9.18 16.52 -18.91
N LYS A 257 -8.65 15.57 -19.69
CA LYS A 257 -9.27 15.19 -20.97
C LYS A 257 -10.65 14.57 -20.79
N LEU A 258 -10.82 13.73 -19.77
CA LEU A 258 -12.09 13.12 -19.39
C LEU A 258 -13.13 14.19 -19.04
N LEU A 259 -12.80 15.14 -18.18
CA LEU A 259 -13.72 16.20 -17.77
C LEU A 259 -14.05 17.20 -18.90
N GLN A 260 -13.10 17.48 -19.79
CA GLN A 260 -13.34 18.33 -20.96
C GLN A 260 -14.17 17.66 -22.06
N SER A 261 -14.07 16.34 -22.19
CA SER A 261 -14.70 15.59 -23.29
C SER A 261 -16.01 14.91 -22.89
N THR A 262 -16.38 14.98 -21.61
CA THR A 262 -17.63 14.42 -21.09
C THR A 262 -18.61 15.50 -20.65
N MET A 263 -19.81 15.45 -21.21
CA MET A 263 -20.91 16.35 -20.84
C MET A 263 -21.80 15.68 -19.80
N ALA A 264 -22.41 16.49 -18.94
CA ALA A 264 -23.33 15.99 -17.92
C ALA A 264 -24.56 15.35 -18.58
N GLY A 265 -24.97 14.17 -18.10
CA GLY A 265 -26.11 13.42 -18.64
C GLY A 265 -25.84 12.62 -19.92
N GLU A 266 -24.74 12.88 -20.62
CA GLU A 266 -24.34 12.09 -21.79
C GLU A 266 -23.74 10.73 -21.41
N ILE A 267 -23.96 9.74 -22.28
CA ILE A 267 -23.55 8.35 -22.05
C ILE A 267 -22.27 8.05 -22.83
N TYR A 268 -21.22 7.68 -22.11
CA TYR A 268 -19.94 7.26 -22.69
C TYR A 268 -19.69 5.77 -22.42
N MET A 269 -18.95 5.12 -23.33
CA MET A 269 -18.51 3.74 -23.11
C MET A 269 -17.32 3.72 -22.18
N ALA A 270 -17.37 2.86 -21.16
CA ALA A 270 -16.28 2.65 -20.22
C ALA A 270 -15.89 1.17 -20.13
N HIS A 271 -14.65 0.93 -19.73
CA HIS A 271 -14.15 -0.37 -19.33
C HIS A 271 -13.59 -0.28 -17.92
N ILE A 272 -13.94 -1.26 -17.10
CA ILE A 272 -13.54 -1.37 -15.70
C ILE A 272 -12.62 -2.57 -15.53
N ASP A 273 -11.43 -2.35 -14.99
CA ASP A 273 -10.58 -3.40 -14.43
C ASP A 273 -10.64 -3.31 -12.89
N GLY A 274 -11.16 -4.35 -12.24
CA GLY A 274 -11.41 -4.31 -10.80
C GLY A 274 -12.41 -5.36 -10.31
N PRO A 275 -12.74 -5.34 -9.00
CA PRO A 275 -12.21 -4.42 -7.99
C PRO A 275 -10.77 -4.73 -7.56
N TYR A 276 -10.12 -3.79 -6.87
CA TYR A 276 -8.82 -3.92 -6.23
C TYR A 276 -8.87 -3.30 -4.84
N GLY A 277 -8.15 -3.89 -3.87
CA GLY A 277 -8.26 -3.47 -2.46
C GLY A 277 -9.61 -3.85 -1.83
N PRO A 278 -9.84 -3.41 -0.57
CA PRO A 278 -8.81 -3.37 0.44
C PRO A 278 -8.28 -4.79 0.62
N ALA A 279 -6.97 -4.97 0.73
CA ALA A 279 -6.49 -6.25 1.20
C ALA A 279 -7.06 -6.45 2.61
N THR A 280 -7.99 -7.38 2.80
CA THR A 280 -8.04 -8.08 4.08
C THR A 280 -6.62 -8.59 4.25
N VAL A 281 -5.92 -8.04 5.24
CA VAL A 281 -4.52 -8.39 5.49
C VAL A 281 -4.44 -9.91 5.54
N GLY A 282 -3.52 -10.46 4.75
CA GLY A 282 -3.48 -11.88 4.45
C GLY A 282 -3.27 -12.77 5.69
N PRO A 283 -3.06 -14.08 5.49
CA PRO A 283 -2.96 -15.08 6.56
C PRO A 283 -1.85 -14.82 7.61
N CYS A 284 -0.96 -13.85 7.35
CA CYS A 284 0.11 -13.40 8.23
C CYS A 284 0.04 -11.87 8.38
N GLY A 285 -0.78 -11.38 9.30
CA GLY A 285 -0.77 -9.98 9.70
C GLY A 285 -2.08 -9.54 10.33
N LEU A 286 -2.04 -9.29 11.63
CA LEU A 286 -3.12 -8.71 12.41
C LEU A 286 -3.46 -7.30 11.89
N SER A 287 -4.50 -7.17 11.07
CA SER A 287 -5.16 -5.87 10.89
C SER A 287 -6.60 -6.01 11.32
N GLU A 288 -6.92 -5.32 12.41
CA GLU A 288 -8.28 -5.17 12.90
C GLU A 288 -9.13 -4.49 11.83
N ARG A 289 -10.38 -4.92 11.71
CA ARG A 289 -11.33 -4.27 10.80
C ARG A 289 -11.62 -2.89 11.35
N MET A 290 -11.94 -1.94 10.47
CA MET A 290 -12.29 -0.59 10.89
C MET A 290 -13.44 -0.57 11.93
N GLY A 291 -14.39 -1.50 11.81
CA GLY A 291 -15.51 -1.68 12.75
C GLY A 291 -15.14 -2.25 14.14
N ASP A 292 -13.90 -2.69 14.37
CA ASP A 292 -13.44 -3.21 15.66
C ASP A 292 -13.03 -2.09 16.63
N TYR A 293 -12.83 -0.87 16.12
CA TYR A 293 -12.50 0.33 16.89
C TYR A 293 -13.75 0.98 17.45
N GLY A 294 -13.70 1.41 18.71
CA GLY A 294 -14.84 2.05 19.39
C GLY A 294 -15.05 3.50 18.92
N HIS A 295 -13.97 4.18 18.54
CA HIS A 295 -14.01 5.54 18.03
C HIS A 295 -13.20 5.63 16.72
N ILE A 296 -13.77 6.24 15.68
CA ILE A 296 -13.09 6.47 14.41
C ILE A 296 -13.08 7.96 14.11
N PHE A 297 -11.89 8.52 13.96
CA PHE A 297 -11.67 9.89 13.53
C PHE A 297 -11.17 9.91 12.09
N MET A 298 -11.99 10.44 11.19
CA MET A 298 -11.73 10.50 9.76
C MET A 298 -11.36 11.93 9.37
N VAL A 299 -10.25 12.07 8.67
CA VAL A 299 -9.76 13.34 8.13
C VAL A 299 -9.76 13.29 6.60
N ALA A 300 -10.32 14.32 5.98
CA ALA A 300 -10.34 14.47 4.54
C ALA A 300 -9.99 15.91 4.13
N THR A 301 -9.30 16.06 3.00
CA THR A 301 -9.10 17.34 2.32
C THR A 301 -9.48 17.20 0.85
N GLY A 302 -10.17 18.19 0.28
CA GLY A 302 -10.64 18.21 -1.10
C GLY A 302 -11.35 16.91 -1.51
N ILE A 303 -10.90 16.30 -2.61
CA ILE A 303 -11.41 15.02 -3.12
C ILE A 303 -11.11 13.81 -2.21
N GLY A 304 -10.25 13.95 -1.19
CA GLY A 304 -9.90 12.90 -0.23
C GLY A 304 -11.11 12.31 0.52
N ILE A 305 -12.23 13.04 0.56
CA ILE A 305 -13.52 12.55 1.06
C ILE A 305 -13.97 11.26 0.35
N ALA A 306 -13.56 11.07 -0.92
CA ALA A 306 -13.85 9.90 -1.73
C ALA A 306 -13.42 8.58 -1.08
N ALA A 307 -12.36 8.62 -0.26
CA ALA A 307 -11.85 7.45 0.43
C ALA A 307 -12.60 7.15 1.73
N GLN A 308 -13.23 8.15 2.36
CA GLN A 308 -13.87 8.03 3.67
C GLN A 308 -15.34 7.60 3.57
N LEU A 309 -16.09 8.17 2.61
CA LEU A 309 -17.53 7.90 2.43
C LEU A 309 -17.88 6.40 2.33
N PRO A 310 -17.14 5.57 1.58
CA PRO A 310 -17.40 4.13 1.52
C PRO A 310 -17.37 3.47 2.90
N TYR A 311 -16.43 3.86 3.75
CA TYR A 311 -16.29 3.29 5.09
C TYR A 311 -17.43 3.72 6.00
N ILE A 312 -17.82 5.01 5.95
CA ILE A 312 -18.97 5.50 6.73
C ILE A 312 -20.23 4.73 6.32
N LYS A 313 -20.46 4.57 5.01
CA LYS A 313 -21.60 3.79 4.48
C LYS A 313 -21.59 2.35 5.01
N GLU A 314 -20.49 1.63 4.83
CA GLU A 314 -20.36 0.23 5.28
C GLU A 314 -20.49 0.10 6.81
N LEU A 315 -19.95 1.03 7.60
CA LEU A 315 -20.05 1.03 9.06
C LEU A 315 -21.49 1.27 9.54
N LEU A 316 -22.21 2.22 8.96
CA LEU A 316 -23.62 2.46 9.30
C LEU A 316 -24.51 1.26 8.94
N GLU A 317 -24.27 0.62 7.80
CA GLU A 317 -24.96 -0.61 7.41
C GLU A 317 -24.65 -1.78 8.35
N GLN A 318 -23.38 -1.97 8.74
CA GLN A 318 -22.99 -3.04 9.67
C GLN A 318 -23.49 -2.77 11.09
N ARG A 319 -23.59 -1.51 11.52
CA ARG A 319 -24.16 -1.13 12.83
C ARG A 319 -25.61 -1.57 12.96
N ARG A 320 -26.41 -1.39 11.91
CA ARG A 320 -27.82 -1.84 11.87
C ARG A 320 -27.95 -3.35 12.05
N ASN A 321 -26.98 -4.10 11.54
CA ASN A 321 -26.90 -5.56 11.69
C ASN A 321 -26.18 -6.00 12.98
N SER A 322 -25.91 -5.08 13.92
CA SER A 322 -25.16 -5.34 15.17
C SER A 322 -23.77 -5.94 14.97
N GLY A 323 -23.13 -5.64 13.82
CA GLY A 323 -21.89 -6.27 13.38
C GLY A 323 -20.59 -5.55 13.76
N ILE A 324 -20.65 -4.41 14.46
CA ILE A 324 -19.47 -3.58 14.78
C ILE A 324 -19.47 -3.08 16.23
N ARG A 325 -18.27 -2.73 16.72
CA ARG A 325 -18.04 -2.15 18.06
C ARG A 325 -18.02 -0.62 18.06
N THR A 326 -17.89 0.00 16.89
CA THR A 326 -17.78 1.45 16.72
C THR A 326 -18.98 2.19 17.28
N GLN A 327 -18.73 3.05 18.27
CA GLN A 327 -19.71 3.89 18.98
C GLN A 327 -19.66 5.36 18.58
N ARG A 328 -18.59 5.81 17.91
CA ARG A 328 -18.47 7.19 17.40
C ARG A 328 -17.69 7.24 16.09
N ILE A 329 -18.19 8.00 15.11
CA ILE A 329 -17.51 8.34 13.86
C ILE A 329 -17.47 9.87 13.75
N ALA A 330 -16.28 10.46 13.84
CA ALA A 330 -16.07 11.89 13.66
C ALA A 330 -15.37 12.13 12.32
N LEU A 331 -16.03 12.80 11.39
CA LEU A 331 -15.48 13.20 10.09
C LEU A 331 -15.20 14.71 10.10
N VAL A 332 -13.94 15.08 9.89
CA VAL A 332 -13.53 16.47 9.63
C VAL A 332 -13.04 16.58 8.20
N TRP A 333 -13.73 17.41 7.41
CA TRP A 333 -13.46 17.58 5.98
C TRP A 333 -13.15 19.03 5.63
N GLN A 334 -11.96 19.27 5.09
CA GLN A 334 -11.55 20.54 4.55
C GLN A 334 -11.85 20.63 3.06
N LEU A 335 -12.58 21.65 2.63
CA LEU A 335 -12.83 21.96 1.22
C LEU A 335 -11.63 22.76 0.68
N GLU A 336 -11.18 22.42 -0.51
CA GLU A 336 -10.09 23.12 -1.23
C GLU A 336 -10.63 23.86 -2.47
N GLN A 337 -11.75 23.41 -3.03
CA GLN A 337 -12.32 23.89 -4.29
C GLN A 337 -13.84 24.07 -4.18
N GLU A 338 -14.42 24.99 -4.97
CA GLU A 338 -15.86 25.27 -4.95
C GLU A 338 -16.74 24.05 -5.29
N GLY A 339 -16.19 23.11 -6.08
CA GLY A 339 -16.86 21.88 -6.48
C GLY A 339 -16.90 20.79 -5.41
N ASP A 340 -16.05 20.87 -4.39
CA ASP A 340 -15.87 19.80 -3.41
C ASP A 340 -17.17 19.53 -2.66
N TRP A 341 -17.76 20.57 -2.05
CA TRP A 341 -19.00 20.43 -1.29
C TRP A 341 -20.13 19.79 -2.11
N LYS A 342 -20.37 20.31 -3.33
CA LYS A 342 -21.43 19.82 -4.22
C LYS A 342 -21.22 18.35 -4.61
N SER A 343 -19.98 17.87 -4.63
CA SER A 343 -19.64 16.50 -5.07
C SER A 343 -20.03 15.41 -4.06
N ALA A 344 -20.07 15.74 -2.76
CA ALA A 344 -20.31 14.77 -1.69
C ALA A 344 -21.50 15.11 -0.78
N ARG A 345 -22.02 16.35 -0.83
CA ARG A 345 -23.12 16.83 0.02
C ARG A 345 -24.31 15.87 0.08
N ASP A 346 -24.79 15.42 -1.07
CA ASP A 346 -26.02 14.62 -1.15
C ASP A 346 -25.81 13.24 -0.49
N TRP A 347 -24.60 12.67 -0.59
CA TRP A 347 -24.22 11.44 0.12
C TRP A 347 -24.07 11.65 1.62
N LEU A 348 -23.46 12.76 2.05
CA LEU A 348 -23.35 13.09 3.48
C LEU A 348 -24.74 13.27 4.11
N GLN A 349 -25.65 13.95 3.42
CA GLN A 349 -27.04 14.08 3.87
C GLN A 349 -27.74 12.73 3.97
N LEU A 350 -27.50 11.83 3.02
CA LEU A 350 -28.05 10.48 3.06
C LEU A 350 -27.50 9.67 4.23
N LEU A 351 -26.18 9.72 4.48
CA LEU A 351 -25.54 9.02 5.59
C LEU A 351 -26.04 9.53 6.95
N VAL A 352 -26.11 10.85 7.11
CA VAL A 352 -26.66 11.50 8.32
C VAL A 352 -28.13 11.13 8.53
N LYS A 353 -28.93 11.07 7.45
CA LYS A 353 -30.33 10.65 7.53
C LYS A 353 -30.48 9.17 7.91
N GLN A 354 -29.55 8.32 7.49
CA GLN A 354 -29.55 6.88 7.81
C GLN A 354 -29.06 6.59 9.23
N ASP A 355 -28.38 7.54 9.86
CA ASP A 355 -27.82 7.39 11.18
C ASP A 355 -28.87 7.64 12.28
N ASP A 356 -29.64 6.59 12.59
CA ASP A 356 -30.69 6.64 13.62
C ASP A 356 -30.15 6.85 15.06
N HIS A 357 -28.84 6.70 15.26
CA HIS A 357 -28.20 6.67 16.60
C HIS A 357 -27.22 7.83 16.83
N TYR A 358 -27.14 8.80 15.92
CA TYR A 358 -26.21 9.94 16.01
C TYR A 358 -24.74 9.48 16.20
N LEU A 359 -24.37 8.38 15.55
CA LEU A 359 -23.02 7.84 15.49
C LEU A 359 -22.05 8.76 14.74
N LEU A 360 -22.53 9.42 13.69
CA LEU A 360 -21.78 10.20 12.72
C LEU A 360 -21.84 11.69 13.05
N SER A 361 -20.69 12.28 13.37
CA SER A 361 -20.49 13.72 13.43
C SER A 361 -19.75 14.20 12.19
N VAL A 362 -20.32 15.16 11.45
CA VAL A 362 -19.69 15.72 10.25
C VAL A 362 -19.37 17.19 10.48
N THR A 363 -18.10 17.52 10.41
CA THR A 363 -17.60 18.90 10.46
C THR A 363 -16.91 19.24 9.15
N VAL A 364 -17.33 20.32 8.51
CA VAL A 364 -16.82 20.77 7.22
C VAL A 364 -16.20 22.15 7.38
N TYR A 365 -15.01 22.34 6.84
CA TYR A 365 -14.29 23.60 6.80
C TYR A 365 -14.21 24.12 5.37
N ASP A 366 -14.83 25.26 5.10
CA ASP A 366 -14.77 25.96 3.82
C ASP A 366 -13.57 26.92 3.81
N SER A 367 -12.41 26.41 3.39
CA SER A 367 -11.16 27.16 3.29
C SER A 367 -11.26 28.41 2.40
N LEU A 368 -12.24 28.45 1.49
CA LEU A 368 -12.42 29.54 0.53
C LEU A 368 -13.14 30.75 1.17
N LYS A 369 -13.76 30.55 2.33
CA LYS A 369 -14.46 31.61 3.07
C LYS A 369 -13.69 31.96 4.34
N PRO A 370 -13.62 33.24 4.72
CA PRO A 370 -13.05 33.62 6.00
C PRO A 370 -13.93 33.11 7.15
N PRO A 371 -13.35 32.87 8.35
CA PRO A 371 -14.12 32.53 9.55
C PRO A 371 -15.17 33.60 9.83
N SER A 372 -16.41 33.18 10.06
CA SER A 372 -17.52 34.10 10.35
C SER A 372 -17.95 33.98 11.82
N PRO A 373 -18.37 35.08 12.48
CA PRO A 373 -19.01 35.01 13.80
C PRO A 373 -20.32 34.21 13.81
N SER A 374 -20.92 33.98 12.64
CA SER A 374 -22.13 33.18 12.46
C SER A 374 -21.86 31.67 12.35
N ASP A 375 -20.60 31.23 12.46
CA ASP A 375 -20.24 29.82 12.39
C ASP A 375 -20.43 29.11 13.75
N PRO A 376 -20.79 27.80 13.76
CA PRO A 376 -21.06 26.96 12.60
C PRO A 376 -22.43 27.19 11.98
N LEU A 377 -22.48 27.16 10.65
CA LEU A 377 -23.71 26.97 9.91
C LEU A 377 -24.10 25.49 9.97
N SER A 378 -25.24 25.19 10.57
CA SER A 378 -25.80 23.84 10.56
C SER A 378 -26.50 23.55 9.23
N PHE A 379 -26.31 22.33 8.73
CA PHE A 379 -26.88 21.88 7.48
C PHE A 379 -27.33 20.42 7.56
N GLY A 380 -28.32 20.04 6.74
CA GLY A 380 -28.80 18.66 6.62
C GLY A 380 -29.89 18.29 7.62
N TYR A 381 -30.16 16.98 7.74
CA TYR A 381 -31.15 16.47 8.68
C TYR A 381 -30.64 16.63 10.13
N HIS A 382 -31.51 17.14 11.01
CA HIS A 382 -31.22 17.37 12.43
C HIS A 382 -29.99 18.24 12.71
N ASP A 383 -29.57 19.10 11.77
CA ASP A 383 -28.46 20.04 11.96
C ASP A 383 -27.11 19.37 12.31
N LEU A 384 -26.92 18.13 11.86
CA LEU A 384 -25.75 17.30 12.21
C LEU A 384 -24.49 17.57 11.38
N ILE A 385 -24.62 18.28 10.26
CA ILE A 385 -23.47 18.73 9.46
C ILE A 385 -23.15 20.16 9.86
N LYS A 386 -22.00 20.39 10.48
CA LYS A 386 -21.53 21.71 10.88
C LYS A 386 -20.55 22.25 9.86
N ILE A 387 -20.81 23.43 9.32
CA ILE A 387 -19.95 24.09 8.33
C ILE A 387 -19.32 25.33 8.96
N TYR A 388 -18.00 25.42 8.90
CA TYR A 388 -17.19 26.53 9.39
C TYR A 388 -16.46 27.21 8.21
N GLY A 389 -16.30 28.53 8.26
CA GLY A 389 -15.37 29.25 7.39
C GLY A 389 -13.93 29.13 7.90
N GLY A 390 -12.97 29.06 6.98
CA GLY A 390 -11.55 29.07 7.27
C GLY A 390 -10.92 27.68 7.36
N GLN A 391 -9.78 27.59 8.04
CA GLN A 391 -8.94 26.39 8.11
C GLN A 391 -9.22 25.60 9.40
N PRO A 392 -9.23 24.27 9.35
CA PRO A 392 -9.30 23.45 10.56
C PRO A 392 -7.99 23.49 11.35
N THR A 393 -8.08 23.69 12.66
CA THR A 393 -6.96 23.43 13.57
C THR A 393 -6.92 21.94 13.90
N TRP A 394 -6.13 21.16 13.15
CA TRP A 394 -6.11 19.70 13.27
C TRP A 394 -5.73 19.19 14.67
N GLU A 395 -4.83 19.89 15.36
CA GLU A 395 -4.37 19.54 16.72
C GLU A 395 -5.49 19.68 17.74
N ASP A 396 -6.30 20.73 17.65
CA ASP A 396 -7.44 20.95 18.54
C ASP A 396 -8.52 19.89 18.32
N HIS A 397 -8.83 19.58 17.05
CA HIS A 397 -9.79 18.51 16.71
C HIS A 397 -9.32 17.16 17.21
N LEU A 398 -8.05 16.82 16.99
CA LEU A 398 -7.51 15.56 17.46
C LEU A 398 -7.52 15.49 18.99
N SER A 399 -7.09 16.54 19.68
CA SER A 399 -7.08 16.60 21.14
C SER A 399 -8.48 16.51 21.73
N SER A 400 -9.44 17.19 21.11
CA SER A 400 -10.86 17.12 21.47
C SER A 400 -11.42 15.70 21.29
N GLU A 401 -11.17 15.05 20.15
CA GLU A 401 -11.67 13.70 19.89
C GLU A 401 -10.96 12.62 20.73
N VAL A 402 -9.69 12.82 21.08
CA VAL A 402 -8.97 11.99 22.06
C VAL A 402 -9.59 12.14 23.46
N SER A 403 -9.98 13.35 23.85
CA SER A 403 -10.66 13.57 25.15
C SER A 403 -12.04 12.92 25.21
N GLN A 404 -12.73 12.80 24.08
CA GLN A 404 -14.05 12.17 23.94
C GLN A 404 -13.97 10.69 23.51
N GLN A 405 -12.78 10.09 23.59
CA GLN A 405 -12.52 8.76 23.09
C GLN A 405 -13.36 7.69 23.81
N ASN A 406 -14.04 6.86 23.02
CA ASN A 406 -14.74 5.67 23.51
C ASN A 406 -14.07 4.41 22.96
N GLY A 407 -13.41 3.64 23.83
CA GLY A 407 -12.64 2.46 23.43
C GLY A 407 -11.37 2.81 22.64
N ARG A 408 -10.90 1.91 21.77
CA ARG A 408 -9.73 2.20 20.91
C ARG A 408 -10.12 3.17 19.79
N MET A 409 -9.29 4.18 19.58
CA MET A 409 -9.45 5.18 18.54
C MET A 409 -8.63 4.82 17.29
N LEU A 410 -9.25 4.90 16.12
CA LEU A 410 -8.57 4.84 14.83
C LEU A 410 -8.59 6.21 14.18
N VAL A 411 -7.42 6.69 13.76
CA VAL A 411 -7.29 7.90 12.94
C VAL A 411 -7.09 7.49 11.49
N ALA A 412 -8.01 7.89 10.61
CA ALA A 412 -8.00 7.57 9.19
C ALA A 412 -7.94 8.86 8.37
N GLY A 413 -6.81 9.14 7.71
CA GLY A 413 -6.66 10.35 6.91
C GLY A 413 -5.55 10.28 5.88
N THR A 414 -5.61 11.19 4.91
CA THR A 414 -4.53 11.35 3.93
C THR A 414 -3.46 12.28 4.51
N VAL A 415 -2.33 11.70 4.92
CA VAL A 415 -1.20 12.43 5.52
C VAL A 415 -0.46 13.21 4.43
N TYR A 416 -0.98 14.37 4.05
CA TYR A 416 -0.22 15.39 3.31
C TYR A 416 0.06 16.65 4.14
N TYR A 417 -0.70 16.90 5.21
CA TYR A 417 -0.59 18.14 6.01
C TYR A 417 -0.83 17.96 7.51
N MET A 418 -0.70 16.76 8.06
CA MET A 418 -0.47 16.66 9.50
C MET A 418 1.04 16.80 9.72
N PRO A 419 1.55 17.94 10.21
CA PRO A 419 2.79 17.90 10.95
C PRO A 419 2.49 17.04 12.17
N VAL A 420 2.85 15.76 12.11
CA VAL A 420 3.02 14.97 13.33
C VAL A 420 4.32 15.48 13.93
N SER A 421 4.24 16.65 14.58
CA SER A 421 5.25 17.14 15.51
C SER A 421 5.06 16.39 16.83
N VAL A 422 5.31 15.08 16.78
CA VAL A 422 5.71 14.35 17.98
C VAL A 422 7.23 14.44 18.00
N GLU A 423 7.73 15.57 18.46
CA GLU A 423 9.01 15.78 19.16
C GLU A 423 9.48 17.24 19.03
N GLN A 424 9.66 17.85 20.19
CA GLN A 424 10.51 19.01 20.49
C GLN A 424 9.99 20.40 20.09
N ALA A 425 9.60 21.12 21.14
CA ALA A 425 9.48 22.56 21.19
C ALA A 425 10.78 23.25 20.77
N GLY A 426 10.68 24.14 19.80
CA GLY A 426 11.54 25.31 19.65
C GLY A 426 10.64 26.46 19.23
N GLU A 427 10.60 27.53 20.02
CA GLU A 427 9.79 28.72 19.76
C GLU A 427 9.97 29.20 18.30
N VAL A 428 8.91 29.04 17.50
CA VAL A 428 8.85 29.64 16.17
C VAL A 428 8.57 31.12 16.39
N LEU A 429 9.52 31.99 16.00
CA LEU A 429 9.27 33.42 15.85
C LEU A 429 7.96 33.56 15.07
N GLY A 430 6.92 34.15 15.66
CA GLY A 430 5.58 34.29 15.09
C GLY A 430 5.49 35.20 13.86
N ILE A 431 6.54 35.22 13.04
CA ILE A 431 6.63 35.88 11.75
C ILE A 431 6.47 34.80 10.68
N GLU A 432 5.43 34.92 9.86
CA GLU A 432 5.24 34.10 8.69
C GLU A 432 6.22 34.55 7.59
N ILE A 433 7.38 33.88 7.48
CA ILE A 433 8.40 34.19 6.47
C ILE A 433 8.38 33.09 5.39
N GLN A 434 8.16 33.48 4.13
CA GLN A 434 8.26 32.51 3.05
C GLN A 434 9.71 32.01 2.91
N PRO A 435 9.96 30.70 2.71
CA PRO A 435 11.33 30.16 2.59
C PRO A 435 12.20 30.85 1.53
N LEU A 436 11.57 31.46 0.51
CA LEU A 436 12.23 32.20 -0.57
C LEU A 436 12.73 33.59 -0.16
N GLU A 437 12.22 34.14 0.94
CA GLU A 437 12.53 35.48 1.46
C GLU A 437 13.62 35.47 2.53
N VAL A 438 14.01 34.29 3.01
CA VAL A 438 15.12 34.15 3.95
C VAL A 438 16.43 34.58 3.27
N ARG A 439 17.16 35.48 3.94
CA ARG A 439 18.48 35.98 3.50
C ARG A 439 19.47 35.72 4.61
N LEU A 440 20.66 35.24 4.24
CA LEU A 440 21.76 35.07 5.20
C LEU A 440 22.27 36.42 5.71
N LYS A 441 22.30 37.44 4.84
CA LYS A 441 22.64 38.79 5.26
C LYS A 441 21.39 39.50 5.74
N SER A 442 21.31 39.80 7.04
CA SER A 442 20.23 40.60 7.61
C SER A 442 20.42 42.07 7.25
N THR A 443 19.57 42.61 6.36
CA THR A 443 19.48 44.04 6.07
C THR A 443 18.50 44.71 7.04
N GLU A 444 18.59 46.03 7.23
CA GLU A 444 17.77 46.80 8.18
C GLU A 444 16.25 46.63 7.97
N ASP A 445 15.82 46.22 6.77
CA ASP A 445 14.42 45.98 6.41
C ASP A 445 13.88 44.59 6.83
N LEU A 446 14.73 43.71 7.37
CA LEU A 446 14.32 42.36 7.78
C LEU A 446 13.95 42.35 9.27
N GLY A 447 12.74 41.91 9.59
CA GLY A 447 12.23 41.78 10.97
C GLY A 447 12.93 40.72 11.84
N TYR A 448 14.03 40.13 11.36
CA TYR A 448 14.83 39.14 12.07
C TYR A 448 16.33 39.36 11.84
N SER A 449 17.15 38.99 12.82
CA SER A 449 18.61 38.93 12.73
C SER A 449 19.10 37.52 13.09
N TRP A 450 20.31 37.18 12.64
CA TRP A 450 20.91 35.88 12.93
C TRP A 450 21.72 35.95 14.22
N LYS A 451 21.36 35.10 15.19
CA LYS A 451 22.22 34.80 16.34
C LYS A 451 23.10 33.61 15.97
N ILE A 452 24.41 33.83 15.99
CA ILE A 452 25.42 32.85 15.57
C ILE A 452 26.19 32.44 16.82
N GLU A 453 26.11 31.17 17.19
CA GLU A 453 26.81 30.66 18.38
C GLU A 453 28.22 30.18 18.04
N LYS A 454 28.45 29.83 16.76
CA LYS A 454 29.73 29.35 16.26
C LYS A 454 30.42 30.39 15.39
N THR A 455 31.48 30.99 15.93
CA THR A 455 32.25 32.09 15.32
C THR A 455 32.79 31.78 13.92
N SER A 456 33.05 30.50 13.59
CA SER A 456 33.50 30.12 12.24
C SER A 456 32.46 30.39 11.14
N LEU A 457 31.17 30.42 11.50
CA LEU A 457 30.07 30.61 10.55
C LEU A 457 29.77 32.09 10.30
N GLU A 458 30.18 33.02 11.18
CA GLU A 458 29.91 34.46 11.05
C GLU A 458 30.31 35.02 9.68
N THR A 459 31.46 34.57 9.17
CA THR A 459 31.99 35.03 7.87
C THR A 459 31.08 34.70 6.68
N PHE A 460 30.14 33.76 6.81
CA PHE A 460 29.16 33.42 5.77
C PHE A 460 27.95 34.35 5.76
N PHE A 461 27.65 35.04 6.86
CA PHE A 461 26.51 35.95 6.98
C PHE A 461 26.86 37.37 6.49
N ASP A 462 28.15 37.70 6.42
CA ASP A 462 28.64 38.98 5.89
C ASP A 462 28.91 38.97 4.38
N LYS A 463 29.02 37.79 3.76
CA LYS A 463 29.43 37.61 2.36
C LYS A 463 28.30 37.07 1.49
N ASN A 464 28.25 37.53 0.24
CA ASN A 464 27.40 36.91 -0.78
C ASN A 464 28.02 35.58 -1.21
N LEU A 465 27.39 34.46 -0.85
CA LEU A 465 27.84 33.13 -1.27
C LEU A 465 27.55 32.89 -2.76
N SER A 466 28.54 32.38 -3.48
CA SER A 466 28.36 32.02 -4.89
C SER A 466 27.57 30.71 -5.02
N LYS A 467 26.82 30.55 -6.12
CA LYS A 467 26.08 29.30 -6.44
C LYS A 467 26.96 28.06 -6.56
N HIS A 468 28.29 28.21 -6.61
CA HIS A 468 29.26 27.12 -6.75
C HIS A 468 29.92 26.74 -5.41
N SER A 469 29.60 27.41 -4.32
CA SER A 469 30.18 27.20 -2.98
C SER A 469 29.46 26.08 -2.21
N VAL A 470 29.34 24.89 -2.81
CA VAL A 470 28.57 23.74 -2.28
C VAL A 470 28.97 23.36 -0.84
N GLY A 471 30.27 23.43 -0.51
CA GLY A 471 30.75 23.15 0.85
C GLY A 471 30.24 24.13 1.91
N ALA A 472 30.13 25.42 1.59
CA ALA A 472 29.59 26.43 2.50
C ALA A 472 28.08 26.23 2.73
N TYR A 473 27.33 25.85 1.68
CA TYR A 473 25.92 25.52 1.81
C TYR A 473 25.67 24.28 2.67
N MET A 474 26.52 23.24 2.54
CA MET A 474 26.42 22.06 3.40
C MET A 474 26.68 22.40 4.87
N GLN A 475 27.68 23.25 5.15
CA GLN A 475 27.96 23.68 6.52
C GLN A 475 26.81 24.49 7.12
N LEU A 476 26.22 25.41 6.35
CA LEU A 476 25.05 26.16 6.79
C LEU A 476 23.85 25.24 7.01
N TYR A 477 23.57 24.31 6.09
CA TYR A 477 22.46 23.37 6.20
C TYR A 477 22.52 22.52 7.47
N HIS A 478 23.70 22.04 7.84
CA HIS A 478 23.88 21.28 9.07
C HIS A 478 23.87 22.16 10.33
N GLY A 479 24.16 23.46 10.21
CA GLY A 479 24.22 24.38 11.34
C GLY A 479 22.90 25.07 11.70
N VAL A 480 21.89 25.07 10.81
CA VAL A 480 20.58 25.71 11.08
C VAL A 480 19.93 25.08 12.32
N GLY A 481 19.60 25.91 13.31
CA GLY A 481 18.92 25.49 14.55
C GLY A 481 19.83 24.86 15.60
N GLN A 482 21.13 24.69 15.30
CA GLN A 482 22.13 24.17 16.23
C GLN A 482 23.27 25.17 16.46
N ASP A 483 23.92 25.62 15.38
CA ASP A 483 25.06 26.53 15.43
C ASP A 483 24.64 28.01 15.20
N PHE A 484 23.45 28.25 14.63
CA PHE A 484 22.85 29.57 14.45
C PHE A 484 21.33 29.50 14.29
N TYR A 485 20.62 30.56 14.67
CA TYR A 485 19.16 30.69 14.56
C TYR A 485 18.73 32.15 14.40
N ALA A 486 17.51 32.37 13.92
CA ALA A 486 16.94 33.71 13.77
C ALA A 486 16.38 34.22 15.11
N ILE A 487 16.51 35.52 15.37
CA ILE A 487 15.96 36.26 16.51
C ILE A 487 15.25 37.54 16.03
N HIS A 488 14.27 38.04 16.79
CA HIS A 488 13.53 39.26 16.41
C HIS A 488 14.41 40.52 16.54
N CYS A 489 14.32 41.44 15.58
CA CYS A 489 14.97 42.75 15.65
C CYS A 489 14.13 43.75 16.46
N ASP A 490 14.05 43.61 17.79
CA ASP A 490 13.34 44.56 18.64
C ASP A 490 14.21 45.77 18.99
N GLY A 491 13.92 46.91 18.34
CA GLY A 491 14.47 48.23 18.67
C GLY A 491 13.91 48.84 19.97
N ARG A 492 13.83 48.07 21.06
CA ARG A 492 13.50 48.60 22.39
C ARG A 492 14.49 48.06 23.43
N GLN A 493 15.23 48.97 24.06
CA GLN A 493 15.80 48.75 25.38
C GLN A 493 14.68 48.25 26.29
N VAL A 494 14.68 46.95 26.58
CA VAL A 494 13.84 46.35 27.59
C VAL A 494 14.41 46.81 28.93
N ASN A 495 13.73 47.78 29.52
CA ASN A 495 13.83 48.09 30.94
C ASN A 495 13.82 46.77 31.72
N SER A 496 14.81 46.60 32.57
CA SER A 496 15.00 45.49 33.49
C SER A 496 13.71 45.19 34.26
N VAL A 497 12.90 44.27 33.74
CA VAL A 497 12.00 43.47 34.55
C VAL A 497 12.90 42.68 35.48
N SER A 498 12.73 42.90 36.78
CA SER A 498 13.48 42.31 37.89
C SER A 498 13.99 40.91 37.58
N SER A 499 15.29 40.79 37.27
CA SER A 499 15.95 39.53 36.89
C SER A 499 15.85 38.44 37.97
N ARG A 500 15.36 38.76 39.17
CA ARG A 500 15.10 37.81 40.26
C ARG A 500 13.81 37.02 40.07
N ASP A 501 12.75 37.63 39.53
CA ASP A 501 11.45 36.97 39.42
C ASP A 501 11.44 35.95 38.27
N CYS A 502 12.14 36.26 37.18
CA CYS A 502 12.35 35.32 36.06
C CYS A 502 13.29 34.16 36.46
N LEU A 503 14.35 34.44 37.24
CA LEU A 503 15.25 33.37 37.72
C LEU A 503 14.52 32.42 38.68
N ALA A 504 13.68 32.96 39.58
CA ALA A 504 12.88 32.15 40.50
C ALA A 504 11.87 31.26 39.75
N HIS A 505 11.19 31.81 38.74
CA HIS A 505 10.25 31.05 37.93
C HIS A 505 10.93 29.93 37.12
N VAL A 506 12.09 30.20 36.52
CA VAL A 506 12.87 29.18 35.79
C VAL A 506 13.41 28.11 36.74
N GLN A 507 13.78 28.46 37.97
CA GLN A 507 14.20 27.50 38.99
C GLN A 507 13.04 26.60 39.42
N GLU A 508 11.85 27.16 39.63
CA GLU A 508 10.63 26.40 39.97
C GLU A 508 10.23 25.44 38.84
N GLU A 509 10.27 25.89 37.59
CA GLU A 509 9.92 25.05 36.44
C GLU A 509 10.98 23.96 36.21
N ASN A 510 12.27 24.23 36.46
CA ASN A 510 13.32 23.20 36.43
C ASN A 510 13.12 22.14 37.52
N GLU A 511 12.73 22.53 38.73
CA GLU A 511 12.40 21.56 39.80
C GLU A 511 11.18 20.72 39.43
N ARG A 512 10.17 21.34 38.81
CA ARG A 512 8.97 20.64 38.32
C ARG A 512 9.31 19.65 37.21
N LEU A 513 10.11 20.05 36.22
CA LEU A 513 10.54 19.20 35.12
C LEU A 513 11.40 18.04 35.60
N ASN A 514 12.29 18.25 36.57
CA ASN A 514 13.07 17.18 37.18
C ASN A 514 12.18 16.14 37.87
N LYS A 515 11.12 16.56 38.57
CA LYS A 515 10.14 15.61 39.16
C LYS A 515 9.39 14.81 38.09
N ILE A 516 9.01 15.44 36.97
CA ILE A 516 8.36 14.74 35.85
C ILE A 516 9.32 13.74 35.21
N LEU A 517 10.60 14.11 35.07
CA LEU A 517 11.63 13.23 34.53
C LEU A 517 11.83 11.99 35.42
N GLU A 518 11.94 12.16 36.74
CA GLU A 518 12.04 11.05 37.68
C GLU A 518 10.80 10.12 37.64
N GLN A 519 9.60 10.69 37.50
CA GLN A 519 8.37 9.90 37.34
C GLN A 519 8.35 9.11 36.03
N ALA A 520 8.77 9.73 34.93
CA ALA A 520 8.85 9.07 33.63
C ALA A 520 9.91 7.96 33.61
N GLU A 521 11.05 8.15 34.28
CA GLU A 521 12.08 7.13 34.44
C GLU A 521 11.59 5.95 35.28
N ALA A 522 10.84 6.21 36.36
CA ALA A 522 10.22 5.17 37.18
C ALA A 522 9.15 4.38 36.41
N GLU A 523 8.33 5.05 35.59
CA GLU A 523 7.34 4.39 34.75
C GLU A 523 7.98 3.55 33.65
N LYS A 524 9.03 4.05 33.00
CA LYS A 524 9.84 3.30 32.03
C LYS A 524 10.43 2.03 32.64
N ALA A 525 10.95 2.12 33.88
CA ALA A 525 11.47 0.96 34.59
C ALA A 525 10.36 -0.08 34.87
N ARG A 526 9.17 0.36 35.28
CA ARG A 526 8.00 -0.51 35.47
C ARG A 526 7.57 -1.19 34.19
N ILE A 527 7.44 -0.45 33.09
CA ILE A 527 7.07 -1.00 31.78
C ILE A 527 8.09 -2.06 31.34
N LYS A 528 9.38 -1.77 31.51
CA LYS A 528 10.46 -2.71 31.17
C LYS A 528 10.36 -4.01 31.97
N GLN A 529 10.01 -3.94 33.26
CA GLN A 529 9.82 -5.13 34.09
C GLN A 529 8.59 -5.94 33.65
N THR A 530 7.48 -5.27 33.33
CA THR A 530 6.28 -5.94 32.81
C THR A 530 6.54 -6.60 31.45
N MET A 531 7.29 -5.94 30.57
CA MET A 531 7.68 -6.52 29.27
C MET A 531 8.51 -7.80 29.44
N ALA A 532 9.48 -7.82 30.35
CA ALA A 532 10.27 -9.02 30.63
C ALA A 532 9.41 -10.20 31.12
N HIS A 533 8.40 -9.92 31.98
CA HIS A 533 7.48 -10.95 32.44
C HIS A 533 6.59 -11.50 31.31
N VAL A 534 6.08 -10.62 30.44
CA VAL A 534 5.28 -11.03 29.28
C VAL A 534 6.10 -11.85 28.27
N GLU A 535 7.37 -11.49 28.06
CA GLU A 535 8.28 -12.27 27.21
C GLU A 535 8.51 -13.70 27.73
N GLU A 536 8.63 -13.85 29.05
CA GLU A 536 8.74 -15.17 29.69
C GLU A 536 7.47 -16.01 29.48
N GLU A 537 6.29 -15.42 29.66
CA GLU A 537 5.00 -16.10 29.46
C GLU A 537 4.79 -16.52 27.99
N ILE A 538 5.19 -15.66 27.04
CA ILE A 538 5.18 -16.00 25.60
C ILE A 538 6.11 -17.19 25.33
N GLY A 539 7.29 -17.20 25.94
CA GLY A 539 8.24 -18.31 25.85
C GLY A 539 7.63 -19.63 26.34
N PHE A 540 6.98 -19.62 27.49
CA PHE A 540 6.30 -20.77 28.07
C PHE A 540 5.17 -21.28 27.17
N GLN A 541 4.31 -20.38 26.68
CA GLN A 541 3.19 -20.75 25.82
C GLN A 541 3.66 -21.28 24.45
N LYS A 542 4.79 -20.78 23.95
CA LYS A 542 5.41 -21.28 22.71
C LYS A 542 5.92 -22.71 22.89
N ALA A 543 6.60 -23.03 23.99
CA ALA A 543 7.06 -24.38 24.27
C ALA A 543 5.89 -25.38 24.36
N LYS A 544 4.79 -24.99 25.01
CA LYS A 544 3.56 -25.80 25.08
C LYS A 544 2.93 -26.03 23.71
N ASN A 545 2.96 -25.04 22.83
CA ASN A 545 2.46 -25.19 21.46
C ASN A 545 3.35 -26.13 20.62
N GLU A 546 4.66 -26.08 20.79
CA GLU A 546 5.60 -26.98 20.11
C GLU A 546 5.39 -28.43 20.55
N GLU A 547 5.18 -28.68 21.84
CA GLU A 547 4.85 -30.01 22.38
C GLU A 547 3.51 -30.55 21.82
N ALA A 548 2.48 -29.70 21.76
CA ALA A 548 1.19 -30.06 21.17
C ALA A 548 1.31 -30.39 19.68
N GLN A 549 2.14 -29.65 18.93
CA GLN A 549 2.40 -29.92 17.51
C GLN A 549 3.12 -31.25 17.29
N MET A 550 4.10 -31.59 18.14
CA MET A 550 4.75 -32.91 18.07
C MET A 550 3.75 -34.05 18.32
N THR A 551 2.87 -33.89 19.29
CA THR A 551 1.81 -34.88 19.59
C THR A 551 0.84 -35.05 18.42
N ILE A 552 0.42 -33.95 17.80
CA ILE A 552 -0.43 -33.98 16.59
C ILE A 552 0.28 -34.71 15.46
N HIS A 553 1.57 -34.44 15.25
CA HIS A 553 2.35 -35.09 14.20
C HIS A 553 2.46 -36.60 14.42
N GLN A 554 2.70 -37.04 15.66
CA GLN A 554 2.73 -38.46 16.01
C GLN A 554 1.39 -39.14 15.75
N ASN A 555 0.28 -38.52 16.18
CA ASN A 555 -1.06 -39.04 15.93
C ASN A 555 -1.37 -39.12 14.42
N GLN A 556 -0.92 -38.16 13.61
CA GLN A 556 -1.07 -38.22 12.15
C GLN A 556 -0.33 -39.41 11.53
N GLN A 557 0.89 -39.72 12.01
CA GLN A 557 1.64 -40.89 11.55
C GLN A 557 0.93 -42.20 11.92
N GLU A 558 0.38 -42.31 13.13
CA GLU A 558 -0.40 -43.47 13.55
C GLU A 558 -1.68 -43.64 12.71
N ILE A 559 -2.40 -42.56 12.44
CA ILE A 559 -3.57 -42.58 11.55
C ILE A 559 -3.17 -43.10 10.17
N GLN A 560 -2.08 -42.59 9.59
CA GLN A 560 -1.63 -43.04 8.28
C GLN A 560 -1.24 -44.51 8.27
N TYR A 561 -0.59 -45.00 9.33
CA TYR A 561 -0.27 -46.41 9.49
C TYR A 561 -1.53 -47.28 9.51
N TRP A 562 -2.53 -46.92 10.32
CA TRP A 562 -3.79 -47.67 10.40
C TRP A 562 -4.61 -47.62 9.10
N MET A 563 -4.56 -46.50 8.37
CA MET A 563 -5.18 -46.41 7.03
C MET A 563 -4.57 -47.42 6.06
N ASN A 564 -3.24 -47.53 6.05
CA ASN A 564 -2.53 -48.47 5.18
C ASN A 564 -2.86 -49.93 5.53
N VAL A 565 -2.94 -50.25 6.82
CA VAL A 565 -3.35 -51.58 7.31
C VAL A 565 -4.78 -51.89 6.86
N ALA A 566 -5.72 -50.96 7.05
CA ALA A 566 -7.11 -51.14 6.63
C ALA A 566 -7.23 -51.35 5.11
N GLU A 567 -6.42 -50.64 4.32
CA GLU A 567 -6.41 -50.82 2.86
C GLU A 567 -5.86 -52.20 2.44
N ALA A 568 -4.82 -52.70 3.12
CA ALA A 568 -4.30 -54.05 2.89
C ALA A 568 -5.36 -55.13 3.20
N TYR A 569 -6.07 -55.00 4.33
CA TYR A 569 -7.19 -55.88 4.66
C TYR A 569 -8.30 -55.84 3.62
N ARG A 570 -8.69 -54.64 3.16
CA ARG A 570 -9.71 -54.46 2.12
C ARG A 570 -9.32 -55.17 0.82
N LEU A 571 -8.05 -55.06 0.42
CA LEU A 571 -7.54 -55.71 -0.79
C LEU A 571 -7.53 -57.24 -0.64
N GLY A 572 -7.11 -57.75 0.52
CA GLY A 572 -7.15 -59.18 0.85
C GLY A 572 -8.57 -59.75 0.81
N CYS A 573 -9.54 -59.06 1.42
CA CYS A 573 -10.96 -59.47 1.36
C CYS A 573 -11.48 -59.52 -0.08
N LYS A 574 -11.10 -58.56 -0.92
CA LYS A 574 -11.48 -58.54 -2.33
C LYS A 574 -10.91 -59.74 -3.08
N GLN A 575 -9.64 -60.07 -2.87
CA GLN A 575 -8.99 -61.24 -3.49
C GLN A 575 -9.66 -62.55 -3.07
N CYS A 576 -9.98 -62.72 -1.78
CA CYS A 576 -10.72 -63.88 -1.31
C CYS A 576 -12.13 -63.97 -1.93
N SER A 577 -12.84 -62.84 -2.03
CA SER A 577 -14.15 -62.79 -2.68
C SER A 577 -14.09 -63.18 -4.15
N ASP A 578 -13.08 -62.70 -4.88
CA ASP A 578 -12.87 -63.02 -6.30
C ASP A 578 -12.51 -64.51 -6.49
N ALA A 579 -11.68 -65.08 -5.62
CA ALA A 579 -11.35 -66.50 -5.63
C ALA A 579 -12.57 -67.39 -5.33
N LEU A 580 -13.38 -67.02 -4.34
CA LEU A 580 -14.63 -67.72 -4.02
C LEU A 580 -15.62 -67.70 -5.20
N ARG A 581 -15.69 -66.56 -5.91
CA ARG A 581 -16.52 -66.44 -7.10
C ARG A 581 -16.05 -67.37 -8.22
N GLN A 582 -14.75 -67.44 -8.48
CA GLN A 582 -14.18 -68.36 -9.47
C GLN A 582 -14.44 -69.83 -9.12
N LEU A 583 -14.31 -70.20 -7.83
CA LEU A 583 -14.64 -71.56 -7.37
C LEU A 583 -16.13 -71.89 -7.51
N ALA A 584 -17.01 -70.93 -7.24
CA ALA A 584 -18.45 -71.10 -7.45
C ALA A 584 -18.80 -71.28 -8.94
N GLU A 585 -18.17 -70.51 -9.83
CA GLU A 585 -18.32 -70.65 -11.29
C GLU A 585 -17.81 -72.01 -11.78
N PHE A 586 -16.66 -72.48 -11.28
CA PHE A 586 -16.13 -73.83 -11.56
C PHE A 586 -17.09 -74.93 -11.09
N ALA A 587 -17.58 -74.84 -9.85
CA ALA A 587 -18.54 -75.82 -9.32
C ALA A 587 -19.87 -75.83 -10.09
N HIS A 588 -20.30 -74.69 -10.63
CA HIS A 588 -21.46 -74.62 -11.53
C HIS A 588 -21.18 -75.25 -12.90
N GLY A 589 -19.96 -75.12 -13.44
CA GLY A 589 -19.55 -75.75 -14.69
C GLY A 589 -19.42 -77.28 -14.65
N VAL A 590 -19.13 -77.87 -13.48
CA VAL A 590 -18.99 -79.34 -13.29
C VAL A 590 -20.34 -80.02 -13.05
N ARG A 591 -21.35 -79.30 -12.59
CA ARG A 591 -22.70 -79.82 -12.27
C ARG A 591 -23.42 -80.52 -13.46
N PRO A 592 -23.33 -80.04 -14.72
CA PRO A 592 -23.92 -80.72 -15.89
C PRO A 592 -23.22 -82.04 -16.22
N GLU A 593 -21.90 -82.10 -16.09
CA GLU A 593 -21.10 -83.31 -16.37
C GLU A 593 -21.37 -84.41 -15.34
N MET A 594 -21.51 -84.03 -14.06
CA MET A 594 -21.83 -84.97 -12.98
C MET A 594 -23.27 -85.52 -13.07
N ASN A 595 -24.22 -84.71 -13.54
CA ASN A 595 -25.60 -85.16 -13.81
C ASN A 595 -25.70 -86.11 -15.02
N MET A 596 -24.82 -85.97 -16.02
CA MET A 596 -24.68 -86.93 -17.12
C MET A 596 -24.19 -88.30 -16.63
N PHE A 597 -23.21 -88.32 -15.71
CA PHE A 597 -22.66 -89.56 -15.15
C PHE A 597 -23.62 -90.31 -14.22
N LEU A 598 -24.60 -89.63 -13.63
CA LEU A 598 -25.62 -90.25 -12.76
C LEU A 598 -26.88 -90.73 -13.51
N GLN A 599 -26.95 -90.54 -14.84
CA GLN A 599 -28.03 -91.02 -15.70
C GLN A 599 -27.64 -92.22 -16.59
N GLN A 600 -26.44 -92.78 -16.40
CA GLN A 600 -26.04 -94.11 -16.88
C GLN A 600 -26.04 -95.08 -15.71
#